data_AF-A0A969JGB6-F1
#
_entry.id   AF-A0A969JGB6-F1
#
_cell.length_a   1.000
_cell.length_b   1.000
_cell.length_c   1.000
_cell.angle_alpha   90.00
_cell.angle_beta   90.00
_cell.angle_gamma   90.00
#
_symmetry.space_group_name_H-M   'P 1'
#
loop_
_entity.id
_entity.type
_entity.pdbx_description
1 polymer ?
#
loop_
_entity_poly.entity_id
_entity_poly.type
_entity_poly.pdbx_seq_one_letter_code
_entity_poly.pdbx_strand_id
1 'polypeptide(L)'
;HSEIAEKHIYEARFLNKTFEVLKTKSGEKLTERELTDLVETVYGDLEIEKDKSFLDGLNKYEGFQKDLSFIQDAVGEKLESAFTREGLDTTPIIPMMFEEELRKDKATPDQKSYYEVNIRRNRVGQFQSSKDADEFVYLDVAYGYEKGVEFKRGNPSVNFF
;
A
#
# COMPACT_ATOMS: atom_id res chain seq x y z
N HIS A 1 -15.13 6.48 -17.95
CA HIS A 1 -14.45 6.15 -16.69
C HIS A 1 -15.14 4.94 -16.06
N SER A 2 -14.44 4.07 -15.33
CA SER A 2 -15.08 2.95 -14.63
C SER A 2 -15.50 3.38 -13.23
N GLU A 3 -16.67 2.93 -12.79
CA GLU A 3 -17.26 3.26 -11.48
C GLU A 3 -16.33 2.89 -10.31
N ILE A 4 -15.48 1.87 -10.50
CA ILE A 4 -14.49 1.41 -9.51
C ILE A 4 -13.39 2.45 -9.31
N ALA A 5 -12.89 3.07 -10.38
CA ALA A 5 -11.79 4.04 -10.29
C ALA A 5 -12.23 5.33 -9.59
N GLU A 6 -13.44 5.82 -9.90
CA GLU A 6 -14.04 7.00 -9.28
C GLU A 6 -14.38 6.80 -7.80
N LYS A 7 -14.68 5.57 -7.40
CA LYS A 7 -15.10 5.26 -6.02
C LYS A 7 -13.95 4.90 -5.09
N HIS A 8 -12.84 4.37 -5.62
CA HIS A 8 -11.80 3.75 -4.79
C HIS A 8 -10.38 4.23 -5.05
N ILE A 9 -10.12 4.97 -6.13
CA ILE A 9 -8.74 5.29 -6.55
C ILE A 9 -8.54 6.80 -6.71
N TYR A 10 -9.45 7.49 -7.39
CA TYR A 10 -9.34 8.93 -7.66
C TYR A 10 -10.60 9.66 -7.23
N GLU A 11 -10.46 10.85 -6.66
CA GLU A 11 -11.62 11.68 -6.35
C GLU A 11 -12.29 12.19 -7.64
N ALA A 12 -13.59 11.94 -7.76
CA ALA A 12 -14.38 12.30 -8.94
C ALA A 12 -14.27 13.78 -9.33
N ARG A 13 -14.09 14.70 -8.37
CA ARG A 13 -13.94 16.14 -8.65
C ARG A 13 -12.73 16.45 -9.53
N PHE A 14 -11.59 15.80 -9.29
CA PHE A 14 -10.37 16.03 -10.08
C PHE A 14 -10.45 15.36 -11.43
N LEU A 15 -11.05 14.17 -11.50
CA LEU A 15 -11.30 13.48 -12.77
C LEU A 15 -12.19 14.32 -13.70
N ASN A 16 -13.30 14.83 -13.17
CA ASN A 16 -14.24 15.65 -13.94
C ASN A 16 -13.58 16.96 -14.41
N LYS A 17 -12.89 17.67 -13.51
CA LYS A 17 -12.12 18.87 -13.89
C LYS A 17 -11.09 18.56 -14.98
N THR A 18 -10.30 17.50 -14.80
CA THR A 18 -9.28 17.10 -15.77
C THR A 18 -9.89 16.81 -17.13
N PHE A 19 -11.00 16.07 -17.16
CA PHE A 19 -11.68 15.72 -18.41
C PHE A 19 -12.21 16.97 -19.13
N GLU A 20 -12.86 17.89 -18.41
CA GLU A 20 -13.38 19.13 -18.99
C GLU A 20 -12.26 20.00 -19.59
N VAL A 21 -11.14 20.19 -18.87
CA VAL A 21 -10.05 21.02 -19.39
C VAL A 21 -9.37 20.35 -20.59
N LEU A 22 -9.11 19.04 -20.55
CA LEU A 22 -8.50 18.33 -21.69
C LEU A 22 -9.38 18.33 -22.93
N LYS A 23 -10.71 18.29 -22.77
CA LYS A 23 -11.65 18.36 -23.90
C LYS A 23 -11.50 19.66 -24.68
N THR A 24 -11.23 20.79 -24.02
CA THR A 24 -11.01 22.09 -24.68
C THR A 24 -9.72 22.17 -25.48
N LYS A 25 -8.77 21.27 -25.23
CA LYS A 25 -7.45 21.19 -25.87
C LYS A 25 -7.30 19.94 -26.77
N SER A 26 -8.41 19.28 -27.08
CA SER A 26 -8.41 18.04 -27.84
C SER A 26 -7.87 18.23 -29.26
N GLY A 27 -6.86 17.44 -29.63
CA GLY A 27 -6.25 17.46 -30.96
C GLY A 27 -5.05 18.41 -31.10
N GLU A 28 -4.69 19.12 -30.04
CA GLU A 28 -3.51 20.00 -30.00
C GLU A 28 -2.37 19.35 -29.21
N LYS A 29 -1.12 19.65 -29.61
CA LYS A 29 0.05 19.26 -28.83
C LYS A 29 0.31 20.31 -27.76
N LEU A 30 0.14 19.92 -26.50
CA LEU A 30 0.38 20.79 -25.36
C LEU A 30 1.86 21.12 -25.18
N THR A 31 2.14 22.38 -24.87
CA THR A 31 3.46 22.84 -24.41
C THR A 31 3.66 22.55 -22.92
N GLU A 32 4.92 22.58 -22.45
CA GLU A 32 5.24 22.39 -21.02
C GLU A 32 4.51 23.40 -20.13
N ARG A 33 4.43 24.65 -20.56
CA ARG A 33 3.70 25.69 -19.83
C ARG A 33 2.21 25.35 -19.69
N GLU A 34 1.57 24.90 -20.77
CA GLU A 34 0.16 24.51 -20.73
C GLU A 34 -0.08 23.29 -19.84
N LEU A 35 0.89 22.37 -19.76
CA LEU A 35 0.83 21.25 -18.82
C LEU A 35 0.90 21.72 -17.36
N THR A 36 1.74 22.70 -17.06
CA THR A 36 1.78 23.31 -15.71
C THR A 36 0.48 24.04 -15.38
N ASP A 37 -0.03 24.84 -16.32
CA ASP A 37 -1.29 25.58 -16.15
C ASP A 37 -2.49 24.61 -15.95
N LEU A 38 -2.45 23.44 -16.60
CA LEU A 38 -3.44 22.37 -16.41
C LEU A 38 -3.45 21.85 -14.96
N VAL A 39 -2.27 21.62 -14.37
CA VAL A 39 -2.16 21.16 -12.98
C VAL A 39 -2.74 22.20 -12.03
N GLU A 40 -2.37 23.46 -12.19
CA GLU A 40 -2.90 24.59 -11.40
C GLU A 40 -4.42 24.71 -11.55
N THR A 41 -4.96 24.52 -12.75
CA THR A 41 -6.41 24.59 -12.99
C THR A 41 -7.16 23.44 -12.31
N VAL A 42 -6.63 22.22 -12.39
CA VAL A 42 -7.29 21.03 -11.83
C VAL A 42 -7.25 21.04 -10.30
N TYR A 43 -6.10 21.41 -9.73
CA TYR A 43 -5.83 21.32 -8.29
C TYR A 43 -5.85 22.65 -7.53
N GLY A 44 -6.05 23.80 -8.19
CA GLY A 44 -5.91 25.12 -7.55
C GLY A 44 -6.87 25.40 -6.38
N ASP A 45 -8.01 24.71 -6.33
CA ASP A 45 -8.96 24.81 -5.21
C ASP A 45 -8.66 23.79 -4.08
N LEU A 46 -7.64 22.94 -4.25
CA LEU A 46 -7.26 21.95 -3.25
C LEU A 46 -6.45 22.61 -2.14
N GLU A 47 -7.10 22.84 -1.00
CA GLU A 47 -6.42 23.23 0.23
C GLU A 47 -5.77 22.01 0.89
N ILE A 48 -4.64 21.56 0.32
CA ILE A 48 -3.92 20.36 0.80
C ILE A 48 -3.55 20.46 2.29
N GLU A 49 -3.31 21.66 2.81
CA GLU A 49 -2.97 21.90 4.22
C GLU A 49 -4.11 21.54 5.19
N LYS A 50 -5.36 21.49 4.69
CA LYS A 50 -6.52 21.07 5.48
C LYS A 50 -6.87 19.60 5.27
N ASP A 51 -6.20 18.92 4.35
CA ASP A 51 -6.43 17.50 4.09
C ASP A 51 -6.03 16.67 5.31
N LYS A 52 -6.86 15.67 5.64
CA LYS A 52 -6.63 14.85 6.82
C LYS A 52 -5.34 14.03 6.70
N SER A 53 -5.08 13.42 5.56
CA SER A 53 -3.88 12.61 5.34
C SER A 53 -2.62 13.49 5.37
N PHE A 54 -2.71 14.72 4.86
CA PHE A 54 -1.64 15.71 5.01
C PHE A 54 -1.37 16.04 6.49
N LEU A 55 -2.39 16.39 7.26
CA LEU A 55 -2.27 16.70 8.69
C LEU A 55 -1.79 15.49 9.51
N ASP A 56 -2.27 14.29 9.22
CA ASP A 56 -1.84 13.06 9.87
C ASP A 56 -0.36 12.77 9.57
N GLY A 57 0.09 12.99 8.33
CA GLY A 57 1.49 12.91 7.94
C GLY A 57 2.36 13.94 8.66
N LEU A 58 1.90 15.19 8.75
CA LEU A 58 2.60 16.27 9.45
C LEU A 58 2.74 15.97 10.96
N ASN A 59 1.65 15.53 11.61
CA ASN A 59 1.65 15.16 13.02
C ASN A 59 2.61 13.98 13.31
N LYS A 60 2.64 12.97 12.44
CA LYS A 60 3.59 11.85 12.54
C LYS A 60 5.03 12.33 12.43
N TYR A 61 5.30 13.20 11.46
CA TYR A 61 6.63 13.79 11.28
C TYR A 61 7.07 14.59 12.51
N GLU A 62 6.20 15.47 13.04
CA GLU A 62 6.48 16.22 14.26
C GLU A 62 6.71 15.31 15.46
N GLY A 63 5.90 14.27 15.63
CA GLY A 63 6.06 13.28 16.70
C GLY A 63 7.41 12.56 16.62
N PHE A 64 7.81 12.16 15.41
CA PHE A 64 9.08 11.48 15.16
C PHE A 64 10.30 12.39 15.39
N GLN A 65 10.25 13.65 14.93
CA GLN A 65 11.37 14.58 15.01
C GLN A 65 11.64 15.10 16.43
N LYS A 66 10.63 15.10 17.32
CA LYS A 66 10.77 15.60 18.72
C LYS A 66 11.91 14.93 19.49
N ASP A 67 12.18 13.67 19.19
CA ASP A 67 13.18 12.87 19.91
C ASP A 67 14.52 12.77 19.15
N LEU A 68 14.68 13.48 18.04
CA LEU A 68 15.85 13.41 17.17
C LEU A 68 16.57 14.76 17.12
N SER A 69 17.86 14.75 17.48
CA SER A 69 18.73 15.93 17.34
C SER A 69 19.10 16.18 15.87
N PHE A 70 19.15 15.10 15.07
CA PHE A 70 19.44 15.16 13.64
C PHE A 70 18.60 14.13 12.85
N ILE A 71 18.31 14.43 11.58
CA ILE A 71 17.41 13.64 10.71
C ILE A 71 17.89 12.18 10.53
N GLN A 72 19.20 11.94 10.63
CA GLN A 72 19.80 10.61 10.47
C GLN A 72 19.91 9.81 11.77
N ASP A 73 19.50 10.37 12.92
CA ASP A 73 19.63 9.72 14.23
C ASP A 73 18.59 8.61 14.45
N ALA A 74 17.65 8.45 13.51
CA ALA A 74 16.62 7.44 13.59
C ALA A 74 17.18 6.04 13.31
N VAL A 75 17.16 5.18 14.33
CA VAL A 75 17.58 3.78 14.23
C VAL A 75 16.49 2.85 14.79
N GLY A 76 16.46 1.61 14.29
CA GLY A 76 15.56 0.55 14.76
C GLY A 76 14.09 0.84 14.51
N GLU A 77 13.21 0.48 15.46
CA GLU A 77 11.74 0.60 15.37
C GLU A 77 11.25 2.03 15.06
N LYS A 78 12.04 3.07 15.40
CA LYS A 78 11.69 4.45 15.06
C LYS A 78 11.70 4.67 13.54
N LEU A 79 12.63 4.05 12.80
CA LEU A 79 12.68 4.16 11.34
C LEU A 79 11.43 3.54 10.68
N GLU A 80 10.94 2.42 11.22
CA GLU A 80 9.69 1.79 10.78
C GLU A 80 8.47 2.71 10.99
N SER A 81 8.48 3.51 12.07
CA SER A 81 7.43 4.53 12.30
C SER A 81 7.58 5.79 11.43
N ALA A 82 8.73 5.97 10.77
CA ALA A 82 9.03 7.12 9.90
C ALA A 82 8.41 6.98 8.50
N PHE A 83 7.86 5.81 8.15
CA PHE A 83 7.18 5.64 6.86
C PHE A 83 5.87 6.42 6.84
N THR A 84 5.87 7.56 6.15
CA THR A 84 4.73 8.49 6.03
C THR A 84 3.73 8.12 4.93
N ARG A 85 3.96 7.02 4.18
CA ARG A 85 3.01 6.56 3.13
C ARG A 85 1.87 5.78 3.76
N GLU A 86 0.69 6.39 3.82
CA GLU A 86 -0.51 5.70 4.28
C GLU A 86 -0.88 4.50 3.40
N GLY A 87 -1.24 3.37 4.02
CA GLY A 87 -1.85 2.23 3.34
C GLY A 87 -0.89 1.23 2.67
N LEU A 88 0.43 1.39 2.87
CA LEU A 88 1.47 0.50 2.35
C LEU A 88 2.18 -0.33 3.44
N ASP A 89 1.57 -0.50 4.62
CA ASP A 89 2.02 -1.49 5.61
C ASP A 89 1.82 -2.90 5.06
N THR A 90 2.79 -3.39 4.30
CA THR A 90 2.81 -4.75 3.78
C THR A 90 3.66 -5.65 4.67
N THR A 91 3.33 -6.93 4.66
CA THR A 91 4.07 -7.98 5.35
C THR A 91 4.23 -9.14 4.36
N PRO A 92 5.45 -9.65 4.18
CA PRO A 92 5.66 -10.81 3.33
C PRO A 92 5.06 -12.05 3.99
N ILE A 93 4.35 -12.84 3.21
CA ILE A 93 3.84 -14.15 3.61
C ILE A 93 4.12 -15.17 2.52
N ILE A 94 4.21 -16.44 2.87
CA ILE A 94 4.21 -17.56 1.94
C ILE A 94 2.82 -18.20 1.98
N PRO A 95 2.11 -18.39 0.85
CA PRO A 95 0.88 -19.15 0.85
C PRO A 95 1.10 -20.57 1.39
N MET A 96 0.27 -21.00 2.35
CA MET A 96 0.44 -22.26 3.09
C MET A 96 0.46 -23.50 2.18
N MET A 97 -0.13 -23.42 0.99
CA MET A 97 -0.05 -24.48 -0.02
C MET A 97 1.39 -24.85 -0.44
N PHE A 98 2.36 -23.94 -0.27
CA PHE A 98 3.78 -24.19 -0.55
C PHE A 98 4.55 -24.74 0.66
N GLU A 99 3.96 -24.74 1.86
CA GLU A 99 4.65 -25.14 3.10
C GLU A 99 5.13 -26.59 3.04
N GLU A 100 4.28 -27.51 2.57
CA GLU A 100 4.64 -28.93 2.50
C GLU A 100 5.80 -29.18 1.52
N GLU A 101 5.79 -28.53 0.36
CA GLU A 101 6.82 -28.68 -0.66
C GLU A 101 8.16 -28.14 -0.16
N LEU A 102 8.16 -26.92 0.38
CA LEU A 102 9.36 -26.28 0.92
C LEU A 102 9.97 -27.07 2.09
N ARG A 103 9.13 -27.69 2.93
CA ARG A 103 9.61 -28.58 4.01
C ARG A 103 10.17 -29.90 3.49
N LYS A 104 9.53 -30.52 2.51
CA LYS A 104 9.99 -31.79 1.91
C LYS A 104 11.33 -31.61 1.20
N ASP A 105 11.48 -30.52 0.46
CA ASP A 105 12.69 -30.20 -0.30
C ASP A 105 13.81 -29.62 0.56
N LYS A 106 13.54 -29.36 1.85
CA LYS A 106 14.45 -28.70 2.78
C LYS A 106 15.01 -27.40 2.18
N ALA A 107 14.11 -26.60 1.61
CA ALA A 107 14.45 -25.36 0.95
C ALA A 107 15.25 -24.43 1.89
N THR A 108 16.29 -23.80 1.35
CA THR A 108 17.06 -22.78 2.08
C THR A 108 16.24 -21.51 2.26
N PRO A 109 16.59 -20.62 3.21
CA PRO A 109 15.93 -19.31 3.36
C PRO A 109 15.84 -18.52 2.04
N ASP A 110 16.92 -18.52 1.25
CA ASP A 110 16.94 -17.86 -0.06
C ASP A 110 15.89 -18.44 -1.02
N GLN A 111 15.73 -19.78 -1.04
CA GLN A 111 14.74 -20.44 -1.89
C GLN A 111 13.31 -20.16 -1.43
N LYS A 112 13.08 -20.07 -0.11
CA LYS A 112 11.78 -19.72 0.47
C LYS A 112 11.35 -18.30 0.10
N SER A 113 12.30 -17.36 0.01
CA SER A 113 12.02 -15.96 -0.37
C SER A 113 11.34 -15.83 -1.75
N TYR A 114 11.56 -16.78 -2.67
CA TYR A 114 10.90 -16.77 -3.99
C TYR A 114 9.40 -17.02 -3.93
N TYR A 115 8.89 -17.53 -2.81
CA TYR A 115 7.47 -17.79 -2.59
C TYR A 115 6.79 -16.71 -1.74
N GLU A 116 7.53 -15.68 -1.32
CA GLU A 116 6.97 -14.59 -0.55
C GLU A 116 6.11 -13.68 -1.42
N VAL A 117 4.94 -13.34 -0.88
CA VAL A 117 4.01 -12.38 -1.45
C VAL A 117 3.70 -11.33 -0.41
N ASN A 118 3.80 -10.06 -0.80
CA ASN A 118 3.49 -8.94 0.08
C ASN A 118 1.98 -8.73 0.14
N ILE A 119 1.41 -8.84 1.35
CA ILE A 119 0.01 -8.51 1.61
C ILE A 119 -0.09 -7.43 2.68
N ARG A 120 -1.25 -6.76 2.80
CA ARG A 120 -1.45 -5.77 3.87
C ARG A 120 -1.35 -6.43 5.24
N ARG A 121 -0.62 -5.81 6.18
CA ARG A 121 -0.38 -6.32 7.54
C ARG A 121 -1.70 -6.66 8.27
N ASN A 122 -2.73 -5.85 8.08
CA ASN A 122 -4.05 -6.07 8.69
C ASN A 122 -4.82 -7.31 8.17
N ARG A 123 -4.36 -7.92 7.06
CA ARG A 123 -4.93 -9.16 6.50
C ARG A 123 -4.36 -10.40 7.14
N VAL A 124 -3.12 -10.36 7.64
CA VAL A 124 -2.44 -11.54 8.21
C VAL A 124 -3.27 -12.14 9.35
N GLY A 125 -3.75 -11.30 10.29
CA GLY A 125 -4.56 -11.76 11.42
C GLY A 125 -5.97 -12.26 11.08
N GLN A 126 -6.39 -12.24 9.81
CA GLN A 126 -7.70 -12.73 9.38
C GLN A 126 -7.68 -14.22 8.98
N PHE A 127 -6.50 -14.80 8.84
CA PHE A 127 -6.32 -16.18 8.37
C PHE A 127 -5.43 -16.95 9.34
N GLN A 128 -5.51 -18.28 9.28
CA GLN A 128 -4.61 -19.13 10.04
C GLN A 128 -3.18 -18.94 9.54
N SER A 129 -2.24 -18.74 10.46
CA SER A 129 -0.82 -18.57 10.15
C SER A 129 0.03 -19.54 10.95
N SER A 130 1.12 -20.01 10.34
CA SER A 130 2.20 -20.73 11.01
C SER A 130 3.54 -20.02 10.73
N LYS A 131 4.55 -20.30 11.57
CA LYS A 131 5.92 -19.87 11.35
C LYS A 131 6.84 -21.08 11.34
N ASP A 132 7.87 -21.05 10.50
CA ASP A 132 8.94 -22.03 10.57
C ASP A 132 10.12 -21.54 11.43
N ALA A 133 11.18 -22.35 11.51
CA ALA A 133 12.38 -22.05 12.29
C ALA A 133 13.20 -20.88 11.74
N ASP A 134 13.00 -20.50 10.47
CA ASP A 134 13.67 -19.39 9.80
C ASP A 134 12.79 -18.11 9.84
N GLU A 135 11.72 -18.12 10.64
CA GLU A 135 10.75 -17.04 10.85
C GLU A 135 9.87 -16.66 9.65
N PHE A 136 9.84 -17.47 8.58
CA PHE A 136 8.90 -17.25 7.47
C PHE A 136 7.45 -17.49 7.93
N VAL A 137 6.56 -16.58 7.53
CA VAL A 137 5.13 -16.64 7.87
C VAL A 137 4.36 -17.35 6.76
N TYR A 138 3.79 -18.50 7.06
CA TYR A 138 2.89 -19.21 6.14
C TYR A 138 1.45 -18.85 6.47
N LEU A 139 0.66 -18.50 5.45
CA LEU A 139 -0.72 -18.04 5.63
C LEU A 139 -1.69 -18.89 4.82
N ASP A 140 -2.79 -19.34 5.44
CA ASP A 140 -3.84 -20.12 4.79
C ASP A 140 -4.69 -19.23 3.86
N VAL A 141 -4.15 -18.99 2.67
CA VAL A 141 -4.77 -18.24 1.58
C VAL A 141 -4.61 -19.00 0.27
N ALA A 142 -5.58 -18.84 -0.63
CA ALA A 142 -5.45 -19.38 -1.97
C ALA A 142 -4.46 -18.55 -2.77
N TYR A 143 -3.67 -19.18 -3.62
CA TYR A 143 -2.75 -18.50 -4.52
C TYR A 143 -2.87 -19.08 -5.93
N GLY A 144 -2.93 -18.21 -6.93
CA GLY A 144 -2.88 -18.58 -8.35
C GLY A 144 -1.88 -17.73 -9.10
N TYR A 145 -1.06 -18.33 -9.96
CA TYR A 145 0.00 -17.63 -10.69
C TYR A 145 -0.48 -16.42 -11.51
N GLU A 146 -1.72 -16.45 -12.02
CA GLU A 146 -2.30 -15.35 -12.79
C GLU A 146 -2.86 -14.21 -11.94
N LYS A 147 -3.36 -14.51 -10.73
CA LYS A 147 -4.14 -13.58 -9.89
C LYS A 147 -3.46 -13.21 -8.57
N GLY A 148 -2.41 -13.92 -8.19
CA GLY A 148 -1.75 -13.80 -6.90
C GLY A 148 -2.57 -14.40 -5.76
N VAL A 149 -2.47 -13.77 -4.58
CA VAL A 149 -3.19 -14.19 -3.36
C VAL A 149 -4.67 -13.84 -3.47
N GLU A 150 -5.53 -14.84 -3.27
CA GLU A 150 -6.97 -14.70 -3.21
C GLU A 150 -7.47 -14.88 -1.77
N PHE A 151 -8.12 -13.83 -1.27
CA PHE A 151 -8.79 -13.86 0.03
C PHE A 151 -10.21 -14.41 -0.14
N LYS A 152 -10.41 -15.70 0.12
CA LYS A 152 -11.77 -16.26 0.21
C LYS A 152 -12.49 -15.58 1.38
N ARG A 153 -13.69 -15.05 1.13
CA ARG A 153 -14.59 -14.59 2.21
C ARG A 153 -15.08 -15.83 2.98
N GLY A 154 -14.31 -16.30 3.96
CA GLY A 154 -14.72 -17.26 4.98
C GLY A 154 -15.09 -16.54 6.27
N ASN A 155 -16.12 -16.99 6.96
CA ASN A 155 -16.78 -16.33 8.09
C ASN A 155 -15.84 -15.65 9.09
N PRO A 156 -16.19 -14.46 9.62
CA PRO A 156 -15.45 -13.83 10.70
C PRO A 156 -15.58 -14.71 11.95
N SER A 157 -14.66 -15.62 12.18
CA SER A 157 -14.39 -16.12 13.51
C SER A 157 -13.69 -15.00 14.28
N VAL A 158 -14.54 -14.16 14.87
CA VAL A 158 -14.20 -13.22 15.92
C VAL A 158 -13.49 -14.00 17.03
N ASN A 159 -12.26 -13.60 17.37
CA ASN A 159 -11.72 -13.73 18.72
C ASN A 159 -10.67 -12.62 18.90
N PHE A 160 -11.11 -11.52 19.50
CA PHE A 160 -10.23 -10.56 20.14
C PHE A 160 -9.86 -11.14 21.51
N PHE A 161 -8.56 -11.32 21.77
CA PHE A 161 -7.99 -11.30 23.10
C PHE A 161 -6.69 -10.51 23.05
#